data_AF-A0A371X9V2-F1
#
_entry.id   AF-A0A371X9V2-F1
#
_cell.length_a   1.000
_cell.length_b   1.000
_cell.length_c   1.000
_cell.angle_alpha   90.00
_cell.angle_beta   90.00
_cell.angle_gamma   90.00
#
_symmetry.space_group_name_H-M   'P 1'
#
loop_
_entity.id
_entity.type
_entity.pdbx_description
1 polymer ?
#
loop_
_entity_poly.entity_id
_entity_poly.type
_entity_poly.pdbx_seq_one_letter_code
_entity_poly.pdbx_strand_id
1 'polypeptide(L)'
;MQIRDLPAPVTASKADWLAGTTWLGFTPTEGDLTARNKCQSTIQRQFGGGYVIEYITEQFSEPNPGFENDPAYLTEREAHRALAGRLIAVHKLRTTARSLETILGAEEFKRLQDMWAQGGKRYRWSVAFPIVESYEIVGRPKAKDVLGEAAYRRLYQRSSATLRTLTDEERRLIADLELHQIATANSWIGIEDEFRLAEASEINPEVERAIGRDLAALEGMEAERLAKVKRRAAWIADRFIRERQRAGTITCDDCAFDPRDLAAELGVKPRGFLDVHHKNPLDEGIRYTTTADFALLCPTCHRVEHVRLRKSKRQVAS
;
A
#
# COMPACT_ATOMS: atom_id res chain seq x y z
N MET A 1 12.79 -9.26 7.10
CA MET A 1 13.41 -8.33 6.13
C MET A 1 13.65 -7.00 6.82
N GLN A 2 14.40 -6.07 6.25
CA GLN A 2 14.60 -4.73 6.82
C GLN A 2 13.87 -3.66 6.01
N ILE A 3 13.71 -2.45 6.57
CA ILE A 3 13.07 -1.32 5.87
C ILE A 3 13.76 -1.03 4.52
N ARG A 4 15.10 -1.12 4.45
CA ARG A 4 15.85 -0.94 3.20
C ARG A 4 15.54 -1.96 2.11
N ASP A 5 14.98 -3.10 2.47
CA ASP A 5 14.61 -4.17 1.53
C ASP A 5 13.20 -3.99 0.97
N LEU A 6 12.46 -2.97 1.41
CA LEU A 6 11.11 -2.72 0.92
C LEU A 6 11.11 -2.37 -0.59
N PRO A 7 10.09 -2.79 -1.35
CA PRO A 7 9.98 -2.49 -2.79
C PRO A 7 9.92 -0.99 -3.13
N ALA A 8 9.64 -0.14 -2.13
CA ALA A 8 9.61 1.31 -2.26
C ALA A 8 10.09 1.93 -0.93
N PRO A 9 10.63 3.15 -0.95
CA PRO A 9 11.11 3.79 0.27
C PRO A 9 9.96 4.15 1.23
N VAL A 10 10.29 4.26 2.52
CA VAL A 10 9.44 4.97 3.49
C VAL A 10 9.57 6.47 3.24
N THR A 11 8.50 7.10 2.80
CA THR A 11 8.50 8.50 2.33
C THR A 11 7.94 9.46 3.37
N ALA A 12 7.09 8.97 4.27
CA ALA A 12 6.45 9.81 5.26
C ALA A 12 6.16 9.05 6.56
N SER A 13 5.89 9.79 7.63
CA SER A 13 5.45 9.24 8.90
C SER A 13 4.10 9.81 9.31
N LYS A 14 3.30 8.95 9.96
CA LYS A 14 2.07 9.32 10.64
C LYS A 14 2.27 9.20 12.15
N ALA A 15 1.86 10.25 12.88
CA ALA A 15 1.71 10.21 14.32
C ALA A 15 0.23 9.96 14.65
N ASP A 16 -0.06 8.90 15.39
CA ASP A 16 -1.41 8.48 15.77
C ASP A 16 -1.52 8.15 17.25
N TRP A 17 -2.78 8.14 17.72
CA TRP A 17 -3.11 7.69 19.07
C TRP A 17 -3.23 6.17 19.16
N LEU A 18 -3.56 5.50 18.07
CA LEU A 18 -3.80 4.07 18.03
C LEU A 18 -3.11 3.48 16.82
N ALA A 19 -2.77 2.20 16.92
CA ALA A 19 -2.23 1.46 15.78
C ALA A 19 -3.28 1.38 14.67
N GLY A 20 -2.92 1.83 13.48
CA GLY A 20 -3.68 1.68 12.26
C GLY A 20 -3.77 0.21 11.89
N THR A 21 -4.94 -0.39 12.11
CA THR A 21 -5.17 -1.80 11.81
C THR A 21 -5.65 -2.01 10.37
N THR A 22 -6.39 -1.04 9.82
CA THR A 22 -7.20 -1.23 8.60
C THR A 22 -7.19 -0.01 7.68
N TRP A 23 -6.99 1.18 8.21
CA TRP A 23 -6.92 2.45 7.48
C TRP A 23 -6.11 3.48 8.29
N LEU A 24 -5.62 4.52 7.61
CA LEU A 24 -5.08 5.71 8.27
C LEU A 24 -5.98 6.92 8.03
N GLY A 25 -6.30 7.60 9.12
CA GLY A 25 -7.25 8.71 9.19
C GLY A 25 -6.62 10.09 9.20
N PHE A 26 -7.24 11.01 8.47
CA PHE A 26 -6.83 12.41 8.41
C PHE A 26 -8.05 13.31 8.52
N THR A 27 -7.93 14.34 9.36
CA THR A 27 -8.99 15.32 9.56
C THR A 27 -8.74 16.51 8.63
N PRO A 28 -9.61 16.78 7.64
CA PRO A 28 -9.50 17.98 6.81
C PRO A 28 -9.69 19.25 7.67
N THR A 29 -9.34 20.40 7.12
CA THR A 29 -9.51 21.69 7.81
C THR A 29 -10.97 22.05 8.02
N GLU A 30 -11.84 21.62 7.09
CA GLU A 30 -13.28 21.86 7.07
C GLU A 30 -14.04 20.61 6.59
N GLY A 31 -15.36 20.60 6.79
CA GLY A 31 -16.21 19.45 6.49
C GLY A 31 -16.63 19.32 5.03
N ASP A 32 -16.36 20.33 4.20
CA ASP A 32 -16.79 20.38 2.80
C ASP A 32 -15.94 19.48 1.88
N LEU A 33 -16.43 19.30 0.65
CA LEU A 33 -15.77 18.46 -0.34
C LEU A 33 -14.41 19.01 -0.78
N THR A 34 -14.25 20.33 -0.83
CA THR A 34 -13.01 21.01 -1.27
C THR A 34 -11.88 20.75 -0.29
N ALA A 35 -12.13 20.90 1.01
CA ALA A 35 -11.18 20.66 2.09
C ALA A 35 -10.80 19.17 2.17
N ARG A 36 -11.78 18.26 1.97
CA ARG A 36 -11.51 16.82 1.86
C ARG A 36 -10.59 16.50 0.68
N ASN A 37 -10.89 17.01 -0.52
CA ASN A 37 -10.08 16.79 -1.71
C ASN A 37 -8.66 17.35 -1.55
N LYS A 38 -8.52 18.55 -0.96
CA LYS A 38 -7.22 19.16 -0.68
C LYS A 38 -6.41 18.36 0.33
N CYS A 39 -7.06 17.86 1.39
CA CYS A 39 -6.45 16.97 2.37
C CYS A 39 -5.96 15.68 1.67
N GLN A 40 -6.85 14.99 0.95
CA GLN A 40 -6.51 13.76 0.22
C GLN A 40 -5.33 13.95 -0.74
N SER A 41 -5.37 15.00 -1.59
CA SER A 41 -4.27 15.32 -2.51
C SER A 41 -2.95 15.58 -1.78
N THR A 42 -3.01 16.22 -0.61
CA THR A 42 -1.83 16.49 0.19
C THR A 42 -1.23 15.21 0.77
N ILE A 43 -2.04 14.35 1.38
CA ILE A 43 -1.58 13.05 1.90
C ILE A 43 -1.01 12.19 0.76
N GLN A 44 -1.70 12.13 -0.39
CA GLN A 44 -1.27 11.37 -1.55
C GLN A 44 0.11 11.81 -2.06
N ARG A 45 0.35 13.12 -2.14
CA ARG A 45 1.65 13.68 -2.52
C ARG A 45 2.73 13.37 -1.48
N GLN A 46 2.39 13.39 -0.20
CA GLN A 46 3.35 13.15 0.89
C GLN A 46 3.85 11.71 0.93
N PHE A 47 2.96 10.71 0.80
CA PHE A 47 3.44 9.32 0.71
C PHE A 47 3.96 9.00 -0.69
N GLY A 48 3.50 9.67 -1.76
CA GLY A 48 4.15 9.67 -3.08
C GLY A 48 4.34 8.28 -3.70
N GLY A 49 3.49 7.31 -3.33
CA GLY A 49 3.66 5.90 -3.73
C GLY A 49 4.69 5.10 -2.93
N GLY A 50 5.32 5.66 -1.90
CA GLY A 50 6.15 4.98 -0.91
C GLY A 50 5.34 4.35 0.23
N TYR A 51 6.04 3.99 1.31
CA TYR A 51 5.43 3.51 2.56
C TYR A 51 5.34 4.63 3.60
N VAL A 52 4.42 4.46 4.55
CA VAL A 52 4.24 5.36 5.69
C VAL A 52 4.62 4.64 6.98
N ILE A 53 5.57 5.18 7.74
CA ILE A 53 5.92 4.65 9.05
C ILE A 53 5.01 5.21 10.14
N GLU A 54 4.46 4.33 10.95
CA GLU A 54 3.51 4.64 12.00
C GLU A 54 4.20 4.80 13.35
N TYR A 55 3.93 5.94 13.99
CA TYR A 55 4.38 6.31 15.31
C TYR A 55 3.18 6.52 16.23
N ILE A 56 3.22 5.91 17.42
CA ILE A 56 2.22 6.18 18.46
C ILE A 56 2.69 7.32 19.34
N THR A 57 1.86 8.35 19.49
CA THR A 57 2.18 9.53 20.30
C THR A 57 2.44 9.18 21.76
N GLU A 58 3.14 10.05 22.50
CA GLU A 58 3.32 9.85 23.94
C GLU A 58 2.03 10.13 24.73
N GLN A 59 1.18 10.99 24.18
CA GLN A 59 -0.07 11.43 24.80
C GLN A 59 -1.26 10.81 24.06
N PHE A 60 -2.27 10.41 24.84
CA PHE A 60 -3.57 9.97 24.35
C PHE A 60 -4.59 11.07 24.63
N SER A 61 -5.50 11.35 23.70
CA SER A 61 -6.53 12.35 23.94
C SER A 61 -7.67 11.82 24.80
N GLU A 62 -8.32 12.76 25.49
CA GLU A 62 -9.56 12.50 26.20
C GLU A 62 -10.73 12.49 25.20
N PRO A 63 -11.72 11.60 25.40
CA PRO A 63 -12.89 11.54 24.56
C PRO A 63 -13.86 12.66 24.96
N ASN A 64 -14.88 12.88 24.15
CA ASN A 64 -15.96 13.80 24.49
C ASN A 64 -16.76 13.30 25.72
N PRO A 65 -17.44 14.21 26.44
CA PRO A 65 -18.24 13.84 27.60
C PRO A 65 -19.26 12.72 27.31
N GLY A 66 -19.37 11.76 28.23
CA GLY A 66 -20.21 10.56 28.10
C GLY A 66 -19.49 9.32 27.60
N PHE A 67 -18.23 9.44 27.14
CA PHE A 67 -17.42 8.33 26.64
C PHE A 67 -16.24 7.97 27.57
N GLU A 68 -16.11 8.60 28.73
CA GLU A 68 -14.98 8.43 29.65
C GLU A 68 -14.85 6.99 30.17
N ASN A 69 -15.99 6.30 30.29
CA ASN A 69 -16.08 4.91 30.71
C ASN A 69 -16.48 3.96 29.56
N ASP A 70 -16.41 4.43 28.30
CA ASP A 70 -16.70 3.58 27.15
C ASP A 70 -15.69 2.41 27.11
N PRO A 71 -16.15 1.14 27.05
CA PRO A 71 -15.26 -0.01 27.07
C PRO A 71 -14.23 -0.02 25.93
N ALA A 72 -14.58 0.49 24.76
CA ALA A 72 -13.65 0.59 23.63
C ALA A 72 -12.58 1.64 23.92
N TYR A 73 -12.97 2.84 24.38
CA TYR A 73 -12.02 3.89 24.77
C TYR A 73 -11.04 3.40 25.85
N LEU A 74 -11.52 2.70 26.88
CA LEU A 74 -10.67 2.18 27.95
C LEU A 74 -9.66 1.14 27.45
N THR A 75 -10.11 0.25 26.56
CA THR A 75 -9.26 -0.77 25.92
C THR A 75 -8.20 -0.11 25.03
N GLU A 76 -8.61 0.84 24.19
CA GLU A 76 -7.74 1.62 23.31
C GLU A 76 -6.69 2.42 24.10
N ARG A 77 -7.09 3.05 25.21
CA ARG A 77 -6.19 3.80 26.08
C ARG A 77 -5.13 2.90 26.72
N GLU A 78 -5.51 1.69 27.15
CA GLU A 78 -4.56 0.73 27.70
C GLU A 78 -3.58 0.22 26.63
N ALA A 79 -4.09 -0.10 25.43
CA ALA A 79 -3.26 -0.47 24.29
C ALA A 79 -2.27 0.66 23.91
N HIS A 80 -2.71 1.92 23.92
CA HIS A 80 -1.85 3.08 23.70
C HIS A 80 -0.72 3.14 24.73
N ARG A 81 -0.98 2.91 26.02
CA ARG A 81 0.08 2.97 27.06
C ARG A 81 1.25 2.03 26.76
N ALA A 82 0.97 0.83 26.23
CA ALA A 82 2.01 -0.12 25.86
C ALA A 82 2.86 0.35 24.65
N LEU A 83 2.26 1.14 23.76
CA LEU A 83 2.85 1.55 22.49
C LEU A 83 3.36 3.00 22.46
N ALA A 84 3.00 3.81 23.45
CA ALA A 84 3.28 5.25 23.49
C ALA A 84 4.75 5.56 23.21
N GLY A 85 5.01 6.46 22.27
CA GLY A 85 6.35 6.88 21.86
C GLY A 85 7.12 5.87 20.99
N ARG A 86 6.46 4.83 20.45
CA ARG A 86 7.13 3.77 19.66
C ARG A 86 6.79 3.85 18.18
N LEU A 87 7.74 3.39 17.36
CA LEU A 87 7.50 3.04 15.96
C LEU A 87 6.95 1.62 15.92
N ILE A 88 5.80 1.43 15.29
CA ILE A 88 5.07 0.15 15.40
C ILE A 88 4.95 -0.61 14.10
N ALA A 89 4.79 0.09 12.98
CA ALA A 89 4.54 -0.54 11.69
C ALA A 89 4.90 0.38 10.53
N VAL A 90 5.00 -0.21 9.33
CA VAL A 90 5.18 0.46 8.06
C VAL A 90 4.06 0.01 7.12
N HIS A 91 3.31 0.96 6.58
CA HIS A 91 2.08 0.72 5.83
C HIS A 91 2.16 1.20 4.39
N LYS A 92 1.59 0.44 3.47
CA LYS A 92 1.26 0.89 2.13
C LYS A 92 -0.16 1.40 2.10
N LEU A 93 -0.30 2.68 1.74
CA LEU A 93 -1.60 3.34 1.64
C LEU A 93 -2.11 3.33 0.20
N ARG A 94 -3.44 3.34 0.07
CA ARG A 94 -4.13 3.60 -1.20
C ARG A 94 -5.15 4.72 -1.07
N THR A 95 -5.33 5.45 -2.16
CA THR A 95 -6.49 6.34 -2.33
C THR A 95 -7.73 5.48 -2.58
N THR A 96 -8.83 5.86 -1.97
CA THR A 96 -10.16 5.32 -2.26
C THR A 96 -11.12 6.47 -2.52
N ALA A 97 -12.15 6.22 -3.34
CA ALA A 97 -13.27 7.14 -3.50
C ALA A 97 -14.35 6.93 -2.42
N ARG A 98 -14.25 5.85 -1.64
CA ARG A 98 -15.20 5.55 -0.55
C ARG A 98 -14.97 6.52 0.60
N SER A 99 -16.04 7.01 1.20
CA SER A 99 -15.94 7.75 2.46
C SER A 99 -15.59 6.80 3.61
N LEU A 100 -15.01 7.33 4.70
CA LEU A 100 -14.78 6.53 5.91
C LEU A 100 -16.08 5.93 6.44
N GLU A 101 -17.20 6.65 6.32
CA GLU A 101 -18.53 6.16 6.69
C GLU A 101 -18.95 4.92 5.89
N THR A 102 -18.65 4.86 4.59
CA THR A 102 -18.88 3.66 3.78
C THR A 102 -17.98 2.49 4.20
N ILE A 103 -16.80 2.78 4.73
CA ILE A 103 -15.83 1.76 5.15
C ILE A 103 -16.19 1.17 6.51
N LEU A 104 -16.55 2.00 7.51
CA LEU A 104 -16.91 1.57 8.86
C LEU A 104 -18.39 1.20 9.01
N GLY A 105 -19.25 1.78 8.17
CA GLY A 105 -20.70 1.80 8.38
C GLY A 105 -21.15 3.04 9.16
N ALA A 106 -22.42 3.41 8.96
CA ALA A 106 -23.00 4.65 9.48
C ALA A 106 -22.96 4.75 11.01
N GLU A 107 -23.30 3.66 11.72
CA GLU A 107 -23.34 3.66 13.19
C GLU A 107 -21.95 3.77 13.82
N GLU A 108 -20.98 3.03 13.31
CA GLU A 108 -19.60 3.10 13.80
C GLU A 108 -18.97 4.46 13.50
N PHE A 109 -19.19 4.98 12.28
CA PHE A 109 -18.72 6.31 11.92
C PHE A 109 -19.36 7.40 12.80
N LYS A 110 -20.66 7.31 13.06
CA LYS A 110 -21.37 8.23 13.95
C LYS A 110 -20.80 8.19 15.36
N ARG A 111 -20.60 7.01 15.94
CA ARG A 111 -19.98 6.82 17.26
C ARG A 111 -18.58 7.42 17.32
N LEU A 112 -17.76 7.19 16.29
CA LEU A 112 -16.43 7.77 16.17
C LEU A 112 -16.47 9.30 16.16
N GLN A 113 -17.42 9.90 15.42
CA GLN A 113 -17.61 11.35 15.45
C GLN A 113 -18.10 11.83 16.83
N ASP A 114 -19.03 11.13 17.47
CA ASP A 114 -19.55 11.49 18.79
C ASP A 114 -18.46 11.47 19.86
N MET A 115 -17.56 10.49 19.81
CA MET A 115 -16.48 10.33 20.78
C MET A 115 -15.34 11.33 20.58
N TRP A 116 -15.01 11.70 19.34
CA TRP A 116 -13.74 12.41 19.07
C TRP A 116 -13.85 13.74 18.33
N ALA A 117 -14.97 14.05 17.68
CA ALA A 117 -15.13 15.31 16.96
C ALA A 117 -15.35 16.48 17.94
N GLN A 118 -14.57 17.55 17.80
CA GLN A 118 -14.62 18.69 18.71
C GLN A 118 -15.34 19.89 18.09
N GLY A 119 -16.09 20.65 18.88
CA GLY A 119 -16.64 21.95 18.49
C GLY A 119 -17.60 21.89 17.28
N GLY A 120 -18.42 20.84 17.17
CA GLY A 120 -19.37 20.67 16.06
C GLY A 120 -18.74 20.24 14.72
N LYS A 121 -17.41 20.04 14.67
CA LYS A 121 -16.66 19.64 13.48
C LYS A 121 -16.76 18.14 13.21
N ARG A 122 -17.96 17.67 12.85
CA ARG A 122 -18.30 16.25 12.58
C ARG A 122 -17.71 15.72 11.26
N TYR A 123 -16.40 15.87 11.09
CA TYR A 123 -15.63 15.40 9.94
C TYR A 123 -14.25 14.87 10.38
N ARG A 124 -14.11 14.47 11.64
CA ARG A 124 -12.85 13.95 12.17
C ARG A 124 -12.48 12.66 11.44
N TRP A 125 -11.25 12.58 10.96
CA TRP A 125 -10.76 11.45 10.16
C TRP A 125 -11.60 11.13 8.91
N SER A 126 -12.42 12.05 8.43
CA SER A 126 -13.29 11.84 7.27
C SER A 126 -12.55 11.61 5.94
N VAL A 127 -11.24 11.87 5.90
CA VAL A 127 -10.35 11.45 4.82
C VAL A 127 -9.54 10.26 5.31
N ALA A 128 -9.80 9.08 4.73
CA ALA A 128 -9.16 7.84 5.13
C ALA A 128 -8.49 7.15 3.95
N PHE A 129 -7.37 6.50 4.23
CA PHE A 129 -6.60 5.74 3.26
C PHE A 129 -6.54 4.28 3.72
N PRO A 130 -7.12 3.33 2.97
CA PRO A 130 -6.98 1.92 3.26
C PRO A 130 -5.52 1.48 3.32
N ILE A 131 -5.20 0.64 4.29
CA ILE A 131 -3.91 -0.03 4.40
C ILE A 131 -4.00 -1.32 3.58
N VAL A 132 -3.22 -1.41 2.50
CA VAL A 132 -3.25 -2.56 1.56
C VAL A 132 -2.07 -3.51 1.73
N GLU A 133 -1.06 -3.08 2.45
CA GLU A 133 0.09 -3.89 2.84
C GLU A 133 0.65 -3.31 4.14
N SER A 134 1.06 -4.17 5.07
CA SER A 134 1.57 -3.76 6.36
C SER A 134 2.72 -4.66 6.81
N TYR A 135 3.70 -4.02 7.42
CA TYR A 135 4.84 -4.66 8.05
C TYR A 135 4.94 -4.18 9.49
N GLU A 136 4.90 -5.10 10.43
CA GLU A 136 5.21 -4.79 11.82
C GLU A 136 6.71 -4.55 12.00
N ILE A 137 7.06 -3.54 12.79
CA ILE A 137 8.45 -3.29 13.21
C ILE A 137 8.76 -4.17 14.41
N VAL A 138 9.73 -5.06 14.26
CA VAL A 138 10.15 -6.01 15.30
C VAL A 138 10.68 -5.24 16.52
N GLY A 139 10.23 -5.64 17.71
CA GLY A 139 10.60 -5.01 18.98
C GLY A 139 9.97 -3.65 19.25
N ARG A 140 9.31 -3.03 18.24
CA ARG A 140 8.59 -1.75 18.33
C ARG A 140 9.40 -0.69 19.11
N PRO A 141 10.60 -0.31 18.63
CA PRO A 141 11.52 0.53 19.40
C PRO A 141 10.94 1.92 19.67
N LYS A 142 11.44 2.59 20.71
CA LYS A 142 11.08 3.99 20.96
C LYS A 142 11.62 4.85 19.83
N ALA A 143 10.77 5.75 19.30
CA ALA A 143 11.13 6.57 18.16
C ALA A 143 12.34 7.47 18.44
N LYS A 144 12.47 7.96 19.68
CA LYS A 144 13.60 8.79 20.12
C LYS A 144 14.93 8.04 20.07
N ASP A 145 14.93 6.74 20.36
CA ASP A 145 16.15 5.91 20.36
C ASP A 145 16.63 5.63 18.94
N VAL A 146 15.71 5.50 17.99
CA VAL A 146 16.02 5.25 16.58
C VAL A 146 16.41 6.54 15.85
N LEU A 147 15.63 7.60 16.03
CA LEU A 147 15.76 8.84 15.25
C LEU A 147 16.74 9.84 15.88
N GLY A 148 17.10 9.65 17.15
CA GLY A 148 17.78 10.67 17.94
C GLY A 148 16.91 11.90 18.17
N GLU A 149 17.45 12.85 18.93
CA GLU A 149 16.66 13.99 19.42
C GLU A 149 16.21 14.97 18.33
N ALA A 150 17.08 15.26 17.36
CA ALA A 150 16.80 16.24 16.31
C ALA A 150 15.66 15.81 15.39
N ALA A 151 15.75 14.60 14.81
CA ALA A 151 14.71 14.08 13.92
C ALA A 151 13.41 13.76 14.69
N TYR A 152 13.51 13.21 15.91
CA TYR A 152 12.33 13.00 16.76
C TYR A 152 11.56 14.29 16.99
N ARG A 153 12.24 15.39 17.38
CA ARG A 153 11.57 16.67 17.60
C ARG A 153 10.92 17.21 16.32
N ARG A 154 11.62 17.13 15.18
CA ARG A 154 11.09 17.61 13.90
C ARG A 154 9.82 16.87 13.48
N LEU A 155 9.81 15.55 13.64
CA LEU A 155 8.71 14.69 13.21
C LEU A 155 7.53 14.72 14.20
N TYR A 156 7.80 14.67 15.51
CA TYR A 156 6.80 14.26 16.50
C TYR A 156 6.58 15.24 17.67
N GLN A 157 7.38 16.30 17.81
CA GLN A 157 7.18 17.27 18.91
C GLN A 157 5.81 17.96 18.85
N ARG A 158 5.24 18.10 17.64
CA ARG A 158 3.94 18.74 17.43
C ARG A 158 3.03 17.81 16.65
N SER A 159 1.78 17.77 17.08
CA SER A 159 0.72 17.09 16.34
C SER A 159 0.62 17.64 14.91
N SER A 160 0.20 16.77 14.00
CA SER A 160 0.04 17.10 12.59
C SER A 160 -1.28 16.55 12.09
N ALA A 161 -2.02 17.35 11.33
CA ALA A 161 -3.22 16.91 10.63
C ALA A 161 -2.91 16.10 9.36
N THR A 162 -1.65 16.13 8.90
CA THR A 162 -1.17 15.45 7.69
C THR A 162 0.09 14.62 7.99
N LEU A 163 0.58 13.89 6.98
CA LEU A 163 1.83 13.15 7.12
C LEU A 163 3.05 14.08 7.24
N ARG A 164 4.11 13.61 7.89
CA ARG A 164 5.42 14.27 7.90
C ARG A 164 6.33 13.57 6.90
N THR A 165 6.75 14.26 5.84
CA THR A 165 7.69 13.68 4.87
C THR A 165 9.06 13.46 5.52
N LEU A 166 9.68 12.32 5.22
CA LEU A 166 11.01 11.98 5.69
C LEU A 166 12.08 12.56 4.76
N THR A 167 13.17 13.02 5.35
CA THR A 167 14.41 13.36 4.62
C THR A 167 15.21 12.09 4.33
N ASP A 168 16.25 12.19 3.48
CA ASP A 168 17.16 11.06 3.24
C ASP A 168 17.90 10.62 4.50
N GLU A 169 18.24 11.58 5.36
CA GLU A 169 18.89 11.29 6.64
C GLU A 169 17.98 10.46 7.55
N GLU A 170 16.72 10.83 7.68
CA GLU A 170 15.76 10.09 8.50
C GLU A 170 15.44 8.72 7.93
N ARG A 171 15.40 8.59 6.60
CA ARG A 171 15.29 7.28 5.95
C ARG A 171 16.46 6.37 6.30
N ARG A 172 17.69 6.90 6.36
CA ARG A 172 18.86 6.12 6.78
C ARG A 172 18.78 5.67 8.23
N LEU A 173 18.24 6.50 9.13
CA LEU A 173 18.10 6.16 10.55
C LEU A 173 17.16 4.97 10.80
N ILE A 174 16.15 4.79 9.96
CA ILE A 174 15.18 3.69 10.08
C ILE A 174 15.50 2.49 9.18
N ALA A 175 16.49 2.59 8.28
CA ALA A 175 16.73 1.64 7.20
C ALA A 175 16.92 0.18 7.68
N ASP A 176 17.49 0.03 8.88
CA ASP A 176 17.94 -1.25 9.42
C ASP A 176 16.92 -1.88 10.38
N LEU A 177 15.79 -1.19 10.62
CA LEU A 177 14.70 -1.74 11.42
C LEU A 177 14.18 -3.02 10.77
N GLU A 178 14.10 -4.07 11.59
CA GLU A 178 13.57 -5.35 11.18
C GLU A 178 12.05 -5.32 11.05
N LEU A 179 11.55 -5.98 10.02
CA LEU A 179 10.16 -6.03 9.62
C LEU A 179 9.65 -7.46 9.49
N HIS A 180 8.41 -7.65 9.95
CA HIS A 180 7.61 -8.85 9.70
C HIS A 180 6.34 -8.46 8.96
N GLN A 181 6.10 -9.05 7.78
CA GLN A 181 4.86 -8.80 7.03
C GLN A 181 3.67 -9.38 7.79
N ILE A 182 2.60 -8.59 7.93
CA ILE A 182 1.36 -9.02 8.59
C ILE A 182 0.19 -8.93 7.62
N ALA A 183 -0.81 -9.79 7.85
CA ALA A 183 -2.03 -9.79 7.05
C ALA A 183 -2.82 -8.49 7.26
N THR A 184 -3.24 -7.86 6.16
CA THR A 184 -4.07 -6.65 6.20
C THR A 184 -5.53 -7.00 5.92
N ALA A 185 -6.40 -6.78 6.91
CA ALA A 185 -7.83 -7.09 6.80
C ALA A 185 -8.57 -6.27 5.74
N ASN A 186 -8.02 -5.14 5.28
CA ASN A 186 -8.65 -4.23 4.31
C ASN A 186 -8.04 -4.26 2.89
N SER A 187 -7.15 -5.23 2.60
CA SER A 187 -6.65 -5.42 1.23
C SER A 187 -7.79 -5.56 0.22
N TRP A 188 -8.91 -6.18 0.63
CA TRP A 188 -10.10 -6.35 -0.20
C TRP A 188 -10.72 -5.03 -0.68
N ILE A 189 -10.71 -3.95 0.12
CA ILE A 189 -11.29 -2.66 -0.27
C ILE A 189 -10.52 -2.09 -1.47
N GLY A 190 -9.19 -2.13 -1.38
CA GLY A 190 -8.31 -1.72 -2.47
C GLY A 190 -8.48 -2.59 -3.72
N ILE A 191 -8.66 -3.90 -3.54
CA ILE A 191 -8.87 -4.84 -4.64
C ILE A 191 -10.22 -4.59 -5.34
N GLU A 192 -11.30 -4.36 -4.59
CA GLU A 192 -12.62 -4.09 -5.16
C GLU A 192 -12.68 -2.77 -5.93
N ASP A 193 -12.07 -1.71 -5.40
CA ASP A 193 -12.00 -0.43 -6.11
C ASP A 193 -11.18 -0.60 -7.41
N GLU A 194 -10.13 -1.41 -7.39
CA GLU A 194 -9.36 -1.74 -8.60
C GLU A 194 -10.12 -2.64 -9.58
N PHE A 195 -11.01 -3.52 -9.13
CA PHE A 195 -11.90 -4.23 -10.05
C PHE A 195 -12.75 -3.24 -10.85
N ARG A 196 -13.38 -2.27 -10.19
CA ARG A 196 -14.18 -1.25 -10.89
C ARG A 196 -13.33 -0.40 -11.84
N LEU A 197 -12.13 0.00 -11.42
CA LEU A 197 -11.22 0.78 -12.27
C LEU A 197 -10.73 -0.04 -13.47
N ALA A 198 -10.41 -1.32 -13.28
CA ALA A 198 -9.97 -2.20 -14.36
C ALA A 198 -11.12 -2.51 -15.33
N GLU A 199 -12.34 -2.67 -14.84
CA GLU A 199 -13.56 -2.78 -15.66
C GLU A 199 -13.73 -1.56 -16.55
N ALA A 200 -13.60 -0.35 -15.99
CA ALA A 200 -13.74 0.91 -16.71
C ALA A 200 -12.54 1.30 -17.60
N SER A 201 -11.40 0.59 -17.49
CA SER A 201 -10.17 0.93 -18.22
C SER A 201 -10.08 0.22 -19.57
N GLU A 202 -9.51 0.92 -20.56
CA GLU A 202 -9.07 0.30 -21.81
C GLU A 202 -7.69 -0.34 -21.61
N ILE A 203 -7.65 -1.67 -21.66
CA ILE A 203 -6.45 -2.50 -21.48
C ILE A 203 -5.99 -2.98 -22.86
N ASN A 204 -4.68 -2.99 -23.11
CA ASN A 204 -4.15 -3.54 -24.35
C ASN A 204 -4.53 -5.04 -24.47
N PRO A 205 -5.24 -5.47 -25.54
CA PRO A 205 -5.67 -6.87 -25.71
C PRO A 205 -4.54 -7.89 -25.76
N GLU A 206 -3.32 -7.49 -26.13
CA GLU A 206 -2.14 -8.36 -26.08
C GLU A 206 -1.68 -8.62 -24.65
N VAL A 207 -1.72 -7.58 -23.81
CA VAL A 207 -1.37 -7.69 -22.38
C VAL A 207 -2.39 -8.54 -21.65
N GLU A 208 -3.68 -8.33 -21.92
CA GLU A 208 -4.76 -9.13 -21.33
C GLU A 208 -4.63 -10.61 -21.69
N ARG A 209 -4.33 -10.93 -22.96
CA ARG A 209 -4.06 -12.32 -23.39
C ARG A 209 -2.79 -12.91 -22.79
N ALA A 210 -1.72 -12.12 -22.66
CA ALA A 210 -0.47 -12.58 -22.05
C ALA A 210 -0.69 -12.96 -20.58
N ILE A 211 -1.28 -12.05 -19.79
CA ILE A 211 -1.62 -12.30 -18.39
C ILE A 211 -2.61 -13.46 -18.27
N GLY A 212 -3.63 -13.54 -19.12
CA GLY A 212 -4.58 -14.65 -19.13
C GLY A 212 -3.94 -16.03 -19.33
N ARG A 213 -2.81 -16.11 -20.06
CA ARG A 213 -2.04 -17.35 -20.27
C ARG A 213 -1.09 -17.68 -19.13
N ASP A 214 -0.49 -16.67 -18.53
CA ASP A 214 0.43 -16.82 -17.40
C ASP A 214 -0.30 -17.21 -16.10
N LEU A 215 -1.57 -16.82 -15.98
CA LEU A 215 -2.39 -17.13 -14.82
C LEU A 215 -2.96 -18.55 -14.92
N ALA A 216 -2.47 -19.42 -14.03
CA ALA A 216 -3.06 -20.74 -13.81
C ALA A 216 -4.51 -20.63 -13.32
N ALA A 217 -5.30 -21.67 -13.56
CA ALA A 217 -6.64 -21.77 -12.99
C ALA A 217 -6.55 -21.69 -11.46
N LEU A 218 -7.23 -20.69 -10.87
CA LEU A 218 -7.44 -20.64 -9.42
C LEU A 218 -8.59 -21.60 -9.12
N GLU A 219 -8.23 -22.84 -8.73
CA GLU A 219 -9.23 -23.83 -8.33
C GLU A 219 -10.05 -23.32 -7.14
N GLY A 220 -11.37 -23.50 -7.18
CA GLY A 220 -12.28 -23.09 -6.10
C GLY A 220 -12.76 -21.63 -6.12
N MET A 221 -12.35 -20.83 -7.11
CA MET A 221 -12.93 -19.49 -7.33
C MET A 221 -14.13 -19.52 -8.28
N GLU A 222 -15.19 -18.79 -7.92
CA GLU A 222 -16.31 -18.51 -8.82
C GLU A 222 -15.81 -17.86 -10.12
N ALA A 223 -16.34 -18.30 -11.26
CA ALA A 223 -15.88 -17.89 -12.58
C ALA A 223 -15.94 -16.36 -12.77
N GLU A 224 -16.96 -15.71 -12.21
CA GLU A 224 -17.10 -14.24 -12.25
C GLU A 224 -15.98 -13.54 -11.47
N ARG A 225 -15.64 -14.06 -10.29
CA ARG A 225 -14.56 -13.48 -9.48
C ARG A 225 -13.23 -13.66 -10.21
N LEU A 226 -12.95 -14.86 -10.73
CA LEU A 226 -11.75 -15.16 -11.51
C LEU A 226 -11.59 -14.21 -12.72
N ALA A 227 -12.68 -13.85 -13.39
CA ALA A 227 -12.63 -12.88 -14.47
C ALA A 227 -12.19 -11.49 -14.00
N LYS A 228 -12.74 -11.00 -12.87
CA LYS A 228 -12.34 -9.72 -12.25
C LYS A 228 -10.87 -9.72 -11.82
N VAL A 229 -10.40 -10.81 -11.23
CA VAL A 229 -8.98 -11.06 -10.89
C VAL A 229 -8.07 -10.90 -12.09
N LYS A 230 -8.35 -11.66 -13.17
CA LYS A 230 -7.55 -11.66 -14.39
C LYS A 230 -7.53 -10.28 -15.04
N ARG A 231 -8.68 -9.61 -15.09
CA ARG A 231 -8.80 -8.26 -15.66
C ARG A 231 -8.00 -7.24 -14.86
N ARG A 232 -8.08 -7.28 -13.52
CA ARG A 232 -7.27 -6.42 -12.64
C ARG A 232 -5.77 -6.67 -12.83
N ALA A 233 -5.34 -7.93 -12.89
CA ALA A 233 -3.94 -8.25 -13.12
C ALA A 233 -3.45 -7.74 -14.49
N ALA A 234 -4.26 -7.88 -15.54
CA ALA A 234 -3.98 -7.32 -16.86
C ALA A 234 -3.88 -5.79 -16.85
N TRP A 235 -4.77 -5.12 -16.12
CA TRP A 235 -4.74 -3.66 -15.94
C TRP A 235 -3.46 -3.18 -15.24
N ILE A 236 -3.03 -3.87 -14.17
CA ILE A 236 -1.78 -3.53 -13.46
C ILE A 236 -0.56 -3.81 -14.36
N ALA A 237 -0.56 -4.91 -15.11
CA ALA A 237 0.50 -5.24 -16.06
C ALA A 237 0.61 -4.22 -17.19
N ASP A 238 -0.52 -3.74 -17.71
CA ASP A 238 -0.55 -2.69 -18.73
C ASP A 238 0.01 -1.37 -18.18
N ARG A 239 -0.37 -1.02 -16.93
CA ARG A 239 0.24 0.13 -16.23
C ARG A 239 1.76 -0.02 -16.08
N PHE A 240 2.24 -1.17 -15.62
CA PHE A 240 3.67 -1.46 -15.52
C PHE A 240 4.40 -1.26 -16.87
N ILE A 241 3.83 -1.76 -17.97
CA ILE A 241 4.41 -1.58 -19.30
C ILE A 241 4.46 -0.11 -19.69
N ARG A 242 3.38 0.66 -19.47
CA ARG A 242 3.35 2.10 -19.77
C ARG A 242 4.39 2.88 -18.96
N GLU A 243 4.58 2.53 -17.69
CA GLU A 243 5.63 3.10 -16.83
C GLU A 243 7.03 2.84 -17.40
N ARG A 244 7.32 1.60 -17.80
CA ARG A 244 8.60 1.23 -18.43
C ARG A 244 8.83 1.94 -19.76
N GLN A 245 7.79 2.08 -20.58
CA GLN A 245 7.86 2.79 -21.86
C GLN A 245 8.19 4.26 -21.65
N ARG A 246 7.51 4.93 -20.71
CA ARG A 246 7.78 6.35 -20.39
C ARG A 246 9.17 6.57 -19.83
N ALA A 247 9.67 5.63 -19.04
CA ALA A 247 11.02 5.67 -18.48
C ALA A 247 12.12 5.28 -19.48
N GLY A 248 11.77 4.78 -20.67
CA GLY A 248 12.75 4.31 -21.65
C GLY A 248 13.48 3.02 -21.23
N THR A 249 12.87 2.20 -20.37
CA THR A 249 13.50 1.00 -19.76
C THR A 249 12.96 -0.30 -20.36
N ILE A 250 12.82 -0.37 -21.69
CA ILE A 250 12.31 -1.54 -22.42
C ILE A 250 13.45 -2.53 -22.69
N THR A 251 13.90 -3.21 -21.64
CA THR A 251 14.93 -4.25 -21.67
C THR A 251 14.49 -5.44 -20.83
N CYS A 252 15.10 -6.61 -21.04
CA CYS A 252 14.87 -7.79 -20.21
C CYS A 252 15.42 -7.58 -18.80
N ASP A 253 14.61 -7.81 -17.77
CA ASP A 253 14.97 -7.66 -16.36
C ASP A 253 15.94 -8.75 -15.84
N ASP A 254 16.07 -9.87 -16.56
CA ASP A 254 16.95 -10.99 -16.19
C ASP A 254 18.29 -10.94 -16.95
N CYS A 255 18.25 -10.93 -18.28
CA CYS A 255 19.47 -11.00 -19.10
C CYS A 255 19.91 -9.67 -19.73
N ALA A 256 19.25 -8.56 -19.40
CA ALA A 256 19.51 -7.22 -19.96
C ALA A 256 19.38 -7.12 -21.50
N PHE A 257 18.79 -8.11 -22.16
CA PHE A 257 18.51 -8.06 -23.61
C PHE A 257 17.75 -6.79 -23.98
N ASP A 258 18.32 -6.04 -24.94
CA ASP A 258 17.77 -4.80 -25.47
C ASP A 258 17.29 -5.03 -26.91
N PRO A 259 15.97 -4.96 -27.16
CA PRO A 259 15.42 -5.23 -28.48
C PRO A 259 15.51 -4.05 -29.46
N ARG A 260 16.08 -2.89 -29.10
CA ARG A 260 16.03 -1.67 -29.93
C ARG A 260 16.61 -1.87 -31.33
N ASP A 261 17.81 -2.42 -31.44
CA ASP A 261 18.49 -2.58 -32.73
C ASP A 261 17.76 -3.61 -33.61
N LEU A 262 17.40 -4.75 -33.03
CA LEU A 262 16.64 -5.81 -33.72
C LEU A 262 15.26 -5.31 -34.17
N ALA A 263 14.60 -4.50 -33.34
CA ALA A 263 13.30 -3.92 -33.66
C ALA A 263 13.39 -2.91 -34.79
N ALA A 264 14.47 -2.11 -34.83
CA ALA A 264 14.73 -1.18 -35.91
C ALA A 264 14.99 -1.90 -37.23
N GLU A 265 15.77 -2.98 -37.22
CA GLU A 265 16.02 -3.83 -38.39
C GLU A 265 14.71 -4.43 -38.95
N LEU A 266 13.85 -4.92 -38.06
CA LEU A 266 12.61 -5.61 -38.43
C LEU A 266 11.40 -4.68 -38.62
N GLY A 267 11.54 -3.37 -38.41
CA GLY A 267 10.45 -2.40 -38.57
C GLY A 267 9.29 -2.57 -37.58
N VAL A 268 9.57 -3.10 -36.38
CA VAL A 268 8.56 -3.37 -35.33
C VAL A 268 8.88 -2.59 -34.05
N LYS A 269 7.95 -2.58 -33.08
CA LYS A 269 8.17 -1.91 -31.80
C LYS A 269 9.08 -2.76 -30.90
N PRO A 270 10.09 -2.19 -30.21
CA PRO A 270 10.97 -2.92 -29.29
C PRO A 270 10.20 -3.71 -28.21
N ARG A 271 9.07 -3.18 -27.73
CA ARG A 271 8.19 -3.85 -26.77
C ARG A 271 7.68 -5.21 -27.27
N GLY A 272 7.54 -5.44 -28.57
CA GLY A 272 7.04 -6.69 -29.13
C GLY A 272 7.93 -7.91 -28.88
N PHE A 273 9.19 -7.70 -28.48
CA PHE A 273 10.15 -8.78 -28.19
C PHE A 273 10.22 -9.19 -26.72
N LEU A 274 9.40 -8.59 -25.86
CA LEU A 274 9.42 -8.86 -24.43
C LEU A 274 8.03 -9.28 -23.95
N ASP A 275 7.98 -10.20 -23.00
CA ASP A 275 6.77 -10.64 -22.32
C ASP A 275 6.71 -10.00 -20.94
N VAL A 276 5.49 -9.65 -20.50
CA VAL A 276 5.26 -9.29 -19.11
C VAL A 276 5.05 -10.57 -18.32
N HIS A 277 5.87 -10.79 -17.30
CA HIS A 277 5.84 -11.96 -16.45
C HIS A 277 5.42 -11.59 -15.05
N HIS A 278 4.53 -12.36 -14.43
CA HIS A 278 4.15 -12.17 -13.05
C HIS A 278 5.07 -13.00 -12.12
N LYS A 279 5.89 -12.32 -11.31
CA LYS A 279 6.97 -12.93 -10.50
C LYS A 279 6.47 -13.96 -9.49
N ASN A 280 5.28 -13.75 -8.95
CA ASN A 280 4.62 -14.69 -8.05
C ASN A 280 3.30 -15.12 -8.70
N PRO A 281 2.99 -16.42 -8.77
CA PRO A 281 1.66 -16.88 -9.16
C PRO A 281 0.62 -16.14 -8.31
N LEU A 282 -0.47 -15.65 -8.91
CA LEU A 282 -1.50 -14.94 -8.15
C LEU A 282 -2.02 -15.83 -7.03
N ASP A 283 -1.75 -15.42 -5.80
CA ASP A 283 -2.40 -15.92 -4.60
C ASP A 283 -3.24 -14.76 -4.04
N GLU A 284 -4.43 -14.60 -4.64
CA GLU A 284 -5.36 -13.58 -4.21
C GLU A 284 -5.93 -13.94 -2.84
N GLY A 285 -5.53 -13.16 -1.82
CA GLY A 285 -5.99 -13.32 -0.44
C GLY A 285 -4.87 -13.19 0.58
N ILE A 286 -3.64 -13.57 0.19
CA ILE A 286 -2.46 -13.46 1.07
C ILE A 286 -1.67 -12.19 0.78
N ARG A 287 -1.57 -11.77 -0.49
CA ARG A 287 -0.74 -10.62 -0.89
C ARG A 287 -1.41 -9.72 -1.92
N TYR A 288 -1.22 -8.42 -1.77
CA TYR A 288 -1.74 -7.41 -2.68
C TYR A 288 -0.82 -7.21 -3.90
N THR A 289 -1.33 -7.46 -5.11
CA THR A 289 -0.56 -7.30 -6.37
C THR A 289 -0.32 -5.82 -6.71
N THR A 290 0.91 -5.49 -7.09
CA THR A 290 1.39 -4.17 -7.53
C THR A 290 2.23 -4.28 -8.82
N THR A 291 2.67 -3.15 -9.39
CA THR A 291 3.55 -3.16 -10.57
C THR A 291 4.93 -3.79 -10.28
N ALA A 292 5.38 -3.78 -9.02
CA ALA A 292 6.64 -4.41 -8.61
C ALA A 292 6.63 -5.94 -8.74
N ASP A 293 5.43 -6.53 -8.84
CA ASP A 293 5.21 -7.97 -8.98
C ASP A 293 5.31 -8.48 -10.41
N PHE A 294 5.60 -7.56 -11.34
CA PHE A 294 5.83 -7.87 -12.74
C PHE A 294 7.30 -7.69 -13.09
N ALA A 295 7.74 -8.48 -14.06
CA ALA A 295 9.02 -8.36 -14.74
C ALA A 295 8.78 -8.27 -16.25
N LEU A 296 9.67 -7.61 -16.96
CA LEU A 296 9.71 -7.61 -18.42
C LEU A 296 10.81 -8.57 -18.85
N LEU A 297 10.47 -9.69 -19.50
CA LEU A 297 11.40 -10.77 -19.82
C LEU A 297 11.45 -11.03 -21.33
N CYS A 298 12.60 -11.42 -21.88
CA CYS A 298 12.63 -11.96 -23.23
C CYS A 298 11.99 -13.36 -23.26
N PRO A 299 11.56 -13.89 -24.43
CA PRO A 299 10.88 -15.17 -24.54
C PRO A 299 11.66 -16.34 -23.93
N THR A 300 12.99 -16.28 -23.97
CA THR A 300 13.87 -17.30 -23.37
C THR A 300 13.85 -17.22 -21.85
N CYS A 301 14.14 -16.05 -21.26
CA CYS A 301 14.12 -15.86 -19.81
C CYS A 301 12.73 -16.13 -19.23
N HIS A 302 11.68 -15.73 -19.94
CA HIS A 302 10.30 -15.99 -19.54
C HIS A 302 10.01 -17.51 -19.38
N ARG A 303 10.42 -18.32 -20.35
CA ARG A 303 10.29 -19.79 -20.26
C ARG A 303 11.11 -20.37 -19.12
N VAL A 304 12.33 -19.86 -18.91
CA VAL A 304 13.22 -20.30 -17.81
C VAL A 304 12.56 -20.03 -16.46
N GLU A 305 11.95 -18.86 -16.26
CA GLU A 305 11.24 -18.53 -15.01
C GLU A 305 10.07 -19.45 -14.73
N HIS A 306 9.24 -19.76 -15.73
CA HIS A 306 8.17 -20.75 -15.58
C HIS A 306 8.70 -22.12 -15.15
N VAL A 307 9.87 -22.54 -15.65
CA VAL A 307 10.52 -23.78 -15.21
C VAL A 307 11.04 -23.68 -13.77
N ARG A 308 11.65 -22.55 -13.39
CA ARG A 308 12.11 -22.28 -12.00
C ARG A 308 10.94 -22.37 -11.02
N LEU A 309 9.84 -21.67 -11.29
CA LEU A 309 8.64 -21.67 -10.46
C LEU A 309 8.02 -23.08 -10.29
N ARG A 310 7.96 -23.87 -11.37
CA ARG A 310 7.47 -25.26 -11.31
C ARG A 310 8.34 -26.15 -10.44
N LYS A 311 9.67 -25.97 -10.46
CA LYS A 311 10.60 -26.71 -9.61
C LYS A 311 10.43 -26.34 -8.14
N SER A 312 10.32 -25.05 -7.82
CA SER A 312 10.12 -24.58 -6.45
C SER A 312 8.83 -25.11 -5.83
N LYS A 313 7.72 -25.13 -6.58
CA LYS A 313 6.45 -25.71 -6.11
C LYS A 313 6.56 -27.20 -5.76
N ARG A 314 7.38 -27.97 -6.48
CA ARG A 314 7.58 -29.41 -6.22
C ARG A 314 8.42 -29.66 -4.96
N GLN A 315 9.40 -28.80 -4.67
CA GLN A 315 10.24 -28.92 -3.48
C GLN A 315 9.51 -28.56 -2.18
N VAL A 316 8.50 -27.70 -2.24
CA VAL A 316 7.67 -27.34 -1.07
C VAL A 316 6.63 -28.43 -0.74
N ALA A 317 6.27 -29.26 -1.72
CA ALA A 317 5.30 -30.35 -1.56
C ALA A 317 5.92 -31.71 -1.19
N SER A 318 7.25 -31.78 -1.03
CA SER A 318 8.03 -32.97 -0.66
C SER A 318 8.65 -32.81 0.72
#